data_AF-A0A523BX82-F1
#
_entry.id   AF-A0A523BX82-F1
#
_cell.length_a   1.000
_cell.length_b   1.000
_cell.length_c   1.000
_cell.angle_alpha   90.00
_cell.angle_beta   90.00
_cell.angle_gamma   90.00
#
_symmetry.space_group_name_H-M   'P 1'
#
loop_
_entity.id
_entity.type
_entity.pdbx_description
1 polymer ?
#
loop_
_entity_poly.entity_id
_entity_poly.type
_entity_poly.pdbx_seq_one_letter_code
_entity_poly.pdbx_strand_id
1 'polypeptide(L)'
;MPVQAVLAGKVVGQAADRFPYGNMVMIETPLDGAIAASDPALIMPTPLPERLPPGALTCPDLNVSPPASSDPRSLYILYGHMQNLPSVSLGDPVSCGQELGMIGESGNALNPHLHVEVRVGPSGQTFPSMAHYDPSADYEEMAAYCLWRVSGVYQTIDPGCLWGSCVIP
;
A
#
# COMPACT_ATOMS: atom_id res chain seq x y z
N MET A 1 -21.01 -0.29 5.58
CA MET A 1 -21.03 -0.74 4.17
C MET A 1 -19.88 -1.71 3.97
N PRO A 2 -20.02 -2.75 3.14
CA PRO A 2 -18.94 -3.69 2.86
C PRO A 2 -17.81 -3.00 2.08
N VAL A 3 -16.58 -3.40 2.38
CA VAL A 3 -15.36 -3.03 1.66
C VAL A 3 -15.03 -4.19 0.73
N GLN A 4 -14.87 -3.90 -0.56
CA GLN A 4 -14.57 -4.90 -1.58
C GLN A 4 -13.23 -4.62 -2.23
N ALA A 5 -12.50 -5.67 -2.58
CA ALA A 5 -11.24 -5.56 -3.29
C ALA A 5 -11.45 -4.96 -4.68
N VAL A 6 -10.76 -3.86 -4.97
CA VAL A 6 -10.79 -3.18 -6.28
C VAL A 6 -10.16 -4.04 -7.37
N LEU A 7 -9.09 -4.77 -7.05
CA LEU A 7 -8.38 -5.67 -7.96
C LEU A 7 -8.14 -7.03 -7.30
N ALA A 8 -8.03 -8.06 -8.13
CA ALA A 8 -7.58 -9.38 -7.70
C ALA A 8 -6.07 -9.36 -7.39
N GLY A 9 -5.63 -10.12 -6.41
CA GLY A 9 -4.24 -10.11 -6.00
C GLY A 9 -3.96 -11.04 -4.83
N LYS A 10 -2.97 -10.68 -4.03
CA LYS A 10 -2.54 -11.41 -2.84
C LYS A 10 -2.46 -10.46 -1.65
N VAL A 11 -2.88 -10.91 -0.47
CA VAL A 11 -2.71 -10.14 0.76
C VAL A 11 -1.22 -10.06 1.10
N VAL A 12 -0.69 -8.85 1.21
CA VAL A 12 0.71 -8.60 1.55
C VAL A 12 0.88 -7.81 2.83
N GLY A 13 -0.21 -7.22 3.36
CA GLY A 13 -0.17 -6.53 4.64
C GLY A 13 -1.50 -6.60 5.36
N GLN A 14 -1.42 -6.56 6.69
CA GLN A 14 -2.56 -6.48 7.58
C GLN A 14 -2.10 -5.83 8.89
N ALA A 15 -2.90 -4.96 9.49
CA ALA A 15 -2.58 -4.42 10.82
C ALA A 15 -3.84 -4.35 11.66
N ALA A 16 -3.71 -4.67 12.95
CA ALA A 16 -4.79 -4.64 13.93
C ALA A 16 -4.72 -3.33 14.72
N ASP A 17 -5.63 -2.41 14.39
CA ASP A 17 -5.81 -1.10 15.03
C ASP A 17 -4.51 -0.30 15.27
N ARG A 18 -3.58 -0.29 14.30
CA ARG A 18 -2.32 0.44 14.39
C ARG A 18 -2.46 1.86 13.86
N PHE A 19 -2.04 2.87 14.64
CA PHE A 19 -2.04 4.25 14.18
C PHE A 19 -1.04 4.45 13.01
N PRO A 20 -1.42 5.15 11.90
CA PRO A 20 -2.68 5.88 11.71
C PRO A 20 -3.79 5.07 11.04
N TYR A 21 -3.49 3.94 10.41
CA TYR A 21 -4.42 3.25 9.52
C TYR A 21 -5.50 2.44 10.22
N GLY A 22 -5.35 2.15 11.51
CA GLY A 22 -6.28 1.32 12.27
C GLY A 22 -6.24 -0.12 11.79
N ASN A 23 -7.41 -0.76 11.70
CA ASN A 23 -7.54 -2.04 11.02
C ASN A 23 -7.37 -1.82 9.52
N MET A 24 -6.40 -2.54 8.94
CA MET A 24 -6.13 -2.45 7.52
C MET A 24 -5.79 -3.77 6.87
N VAL A 25 -5.95 -3.82 5.55
CA VAL A 25 -5.39 -4.85 4.67
C VAL A 25 -4.73 -4.19 3.46
N MET A 26 -3.64 -4.77 2.99
CA MET A 26 -2.95 -4.37 1.77
C MET A 26 -2.92 -5.53 0.79
N ILE A 27 -3.31 -5.26 -0.46
CA ILE A 27 -3.34 -6.24 -1.55
C ILE A 27 -2.29 -5.86 -2.60
N GLU A 28 -1.43 -6.80 -2.95
CA GLU A 28 -0.52 -6.73 -4.09
C GLU A 28 -1.19 -7.33 -5.34
N THR A 29 -1.21 -6.56 -6.43
CA THR A 29 -1.60 -7.02 -7.76
C THR A 29 -0.41 -6.88 -8.71
N PRO A 30 0.21 -7.98 -9.16
CA PRO A 30 1.31 -7.92 -10.12
C PRO A 30 0.90 -7.19 -11.39
N LEU A 31 1.74 -6.26 -11.87
CA LEU A 31 1.56 -5.65 -13.17
C LEU A 31 2.07 -6.63 -14.22
N ASP A 32 1.15 -7.35 -14.85
CA ASP A 32 1.46 -8.15 -16.03
C ASP A 32 1.52 -7.27 -17.30
N GLY A 33 1.93 -7.87 -18.41
CA GLY A 33 2.03 -7.18 -19.70
C GLY A 33 0.71 -6.56 -20.19
N ALA A 34 -0.46 -7.02 -19.73
CA ALA A 34 -1.74 -6.52 -20.20
C ALA A 34 -2.16 -5.22 -19.49
N ILE A 35 -2.07 -5.17 -18.15
CA ILE A 35 -2.33 -3.95 -17.37
C ILE A 35 -1.27 -2.89 -17.67
N ALA A 36 -0.02 -3.33 -17.77
CA ALA A 36 1.09 -2.50 -18.17
C ALA A 36 0.87 -1.89 -19.59
N ALA A 37 0.50 -2.72 -20.57
CA ALA A 37 0.29 -2.24 -21.95
C ALA A 37 -0.89 -1.28 -22.09
N SER A 38 -1.91 -1.38 -21.23
CA SER A 38 -3.05 -0.46 -21.26
C SER A 38 -2.73 0.93 -20.72
N ASP A 39 -1.76 1.07 -19.81
CA ASP A 39 -1.36 2.38 -19.28
C ASP A 39 0.14 2.42 -18.92
N PRO A 40 1.00 2.92 -19.83
CA PRO A 40 2.43 3.00 -19.62
C PRO A 40 2.83 3.87 -18.42
N ALA A 41 1.98 4.80 -17.98
CA ALA A 41 2.28 5.65 -16.83
C ALA A 41 2.37 4.84 -15.53
N LEU A 42 1.64 3.70 -15.44
CA LEU A 42 1.77 2.73 -14.35
C LEU A 42 3.14 2.03 -14.33
N ILE A 43 3.87 2.04 -15.46
CA ILE A 43 5.19 1.43 -15.61
C ILE A 43 6.31 2.49 -15.49
N MET A 44 5.99 3.77 -15.47
CA MET A 44 7.01 4.80 -15.55
C MET A 44 7.46 5.20 -14.14
N PRO A 45 8.70 4.89 -13.73
CA PRO A 45 9.18 5.37 -12.45
C PRO A 45 9.34 6.89 -12.52
N THR A 46 8.78 7.62 -11.56
CA THR A 46 9.47 8.83 -11.13
C THR A 46 10.80 8.37 -10.55
N PRO A 47 11.95 8.92 -10.98
CA PRO A 47 13.25 8.52 -10.45
C PRO A 47 13.23 8.54 -8.93
N LEU A 48 13.63 7.41 -8.33
CA LEU A 48 13.70 7.33 -6.88
C LEU A 48 14.84 8.21 -6.38
N PRO A 49 14.63 8.97 -5.29
CA PRO A 49 15.72 9.73 -4.73
C PRO A 49 16.80 8.78 -4.23
N GLU A 50 18.06 9.00 -4.64
CA GLU A 50 19.22 8.17 -4.24
C GLU A 50 19.39 8.07 -2.72
N ARG A 51 18.83 9.04 -1.99
CA ARG A 51 18.72 9.05 -0.54
C ARG A 51 17.36 9.59 -0.16
N LEU A 52 16.71 8.97 0.81
CA LEU A 52 15.51 9.56 1.39
C LEU A 52 15.83 10.99 1.83
N PRO A 53 15.10 12.00 1.34
CA PRO A 53 15.27 13.34 1.87
C PRO A 53 15.10 13.25 3.39
N PRO A 54 15.86 14.01 4.20
CA PRO A 54 15.66 14.04 5.64
C PRO A 54 14.18 14.38 5.90
N GLY A 55 13.41 13.35 6.24
CA GLY A 55 11.98 13.46 6.40
C GLY A 55 11.65 14.15 7.71
N ALA A 56 10.40 14.56 7.87
CA ALA A 56 9.88 15.00 9.16
C ALA A 56 9.89 13.89 10.24
N LEU A 57 10.17 12.65 9.83
CA LEU A 57 10.08 11.44 10.65
C LEU A 57 11.45 10.79 10.81
N THR A 58 11.73 10.33 12.03
CA THR A 58 12.93 9.53 12.34
C THR A 58 12.68 8.09 11.90
N CYS A 59 13.11 7.75 10.70
CA CYS A 59 12.99 6.40 10.17
C CYS A 59 14.21 5.55 10.53
N PRO A 60 14.02 4.24 10.79
CA PRO A 60 15.12 3.29 10.79
C PRO A 60 15.83 3.24 9.43
N ASP A 61 17.06 2.74 9.41
CA ASP A 61 17.76 2.46 8.15
C ASP A 61 17.04 1.34 7.40
N LEU A 62 16.32 1.72 6.34
CA LEU A 62 15.47 0.79 5.59
C LEU A 62 16.27 -0.16 4.68
N ASN A 63 17.56 0.12 4.46
CA ASN A 63 18.44 -0.61 3.53
C ASN A 63 17.82 -0.87 2.14
N VAL A 64 17.03 0.08 1.63
CA VAL A 64 16.36 -0.05 0.34
C VAL A 64 17.30 0.47 -0.74
N SER A 65 17.70 -0.41 -1.65
CA SER A 65 18.35 0.01 -2.89
C SER A 65 17.30 0.47 -3.88
N PRO A 66 17.57 1.51 -4.71
CA PRO A 66 16.66 1.86 -5.80
C PRO A 66 16.42 0.62 -6.68
N PRO A 67 15.17 0.17 -6.88
CA PRO A 67 14.84 -0.86 -7.87
C PRO A 67 15.42 -0.52 -9.23
N ALA A 68 15.96 -1.52 -9.90
CA ALA A 68 16.38 -1.40 -11.29
C ALA A 68 15.16 -1.16 -12.19
N SER A 69 15.36 -0.50 -13.33
CA SER A 69 14.29 -0.24 -14.29
C SER A 69 13.63 -1.52 -14.84
N SER A 70 14.33 -2.65 -14.77
CA SER A 70 13.87 -3.98 -15.19
C SER A 70 13.16 -4.78 -14.10
N ASP A 71 13.12 -4.30 -12.85
CA ASP A 71 12.54 -5.08 -11.76
C ASP A 71 11.02 -5.20 -11.95
N PRO A 72 10.44 -6.39 -11.65
CA PRO A 72 9.00 -6.57 -11.72
C PRO A 72 8.31 -5.60 -10.75
N ARG A 73 7.15 -5.09 -11.16
CA ARG A 73 6.37 -4.15 -10.36
C ARG A 73 4.95 -4.65 -10.14
N SER A 74 4.38 -4.16 -9.04
CA SER A 74 3.02 -4.46 -8.63
C SER A 74 2.30 -3.18 -8.24
N LEU A 75 0.98 -3.21 -8.36
CA LEU A 75 0.10 -2.28 -7.66
C LEU A 75 -0.10 -2.80 -6.23
N TYR A 76 -0.12 -1.87 -5.29
CA TYR A 76 -0.42 -2.11 -3.88
C TYR A 76 -1.61 -1.25 -3.51
N ILE A 77 -2.68 -1.89 -3.01
CA ILE A 77 -3.90 -1.20 -2.56
C ILE A 77 -4.06 -1.41 -1.07
N LEU A 78 -3.96 -0.33 -0.29
CA LEU A 78 -4.20 -0.32 1.14
C LEU A 78 -5.64 0.12 1.41
N TYR A 79 -6.35 -0.64 2.26
CA TYR A 79 -7.68 -0.32 2.78
C TYR A 79 -7.55 -0.13 4.29
N GLY A 80 -7.74 1.10 4.77
CA GLY A 80 -7.60 1.48 6.18
C GLY A 80 -8.91 1.94 6.82
N HIS A 81 -8.85 2.18 8.13
CA HIS A 81 -9.97 2.55 8.99
C HIS A 81 -11.11 1.52 8.97
N MET A 82 -10.80 0.24 8.79
CA MET A 82 -11.82 -0.81 8.75
C MET A 82 -12.42 -1.05 10.14
N GLN A 83 -13.69 -1.48 10.19
CA GLN A 83 -14.38 -1.67 11.48
C GLN A 83 -13.73 -2.75 12.34
N ASN A 84 -13.30 -3.84 11.71
CA ASN A 84 -12.61 -4.96 12.35
C ASN A 84 -11.40 -5.33 11.50
N LEU A 85 -10.47 -6.09 12.09
CA LEU A 85 -9.40 -6.73 11.35
C LEU A 85 -10.01 -7.60 10.22
N PRO A 86 -9.59 -7.42 8.95
CA PRO A 86 -10.05 -8.25 7.84
C PRO A 86 -9.83 -9.75 8.11
N SER A 87 -10.78 -10.59 7.70
CA SER A 87 -10.70 -12.05 7.96
C SER A 87 -9.71 -12.79 7.05
N VAL A 88 -9.04 -12.08 6.14
CA VAL A 88 -7.98 -12.61 5.28
C VAL A 88 -6.64 -12.57 6.01
N SER A 89 -5.71 -13.45 5.62
CA SER A 89 -4.37 -13.55 6.19
C SER A 89 -3.30 -13.21 5.16
N LEU A 90 -2.08 -12.87 5.63
CA LEU A 90 -0.92 -12.68 4.76
C LEU A 90 -0.73 -13.88 3.83
N GLY A 91 -0.58 -13.63 2.54
CA GLY A 91 -0.41 -14.65 1.51
C GLY A 91 -1.71 -15.14 0.88
N ASP A 92 -2.88 -14.82 1.44
CA ASP A 92 -4.16 -15.26 0.88
C ASP A 92 -4.40 -14.67 -0.51
N PRO A 93 -4.92 -15.46 -1.47
CA PRO A 93 -5.40 -14.91 -2.73
C PRO A 93 -6.70 -14.12 -2.50
N VAL A 94 -6.85 -13.03 -3.24
CA VAL A 94 -8.03 -12.17 -3.21
C VAL A 94 -8.58 -12.05 -4.63
N SER A 95 -9.88 -12.26 -4.80
CA SER A 95 -10.57 -12.01 -6.06
C SER A 95 -11.05 -10.56 -6.17
N CYS A 96 -11.14 -10.04 -7.39
CA CYS A 96 -11.79 -8.75 -7.63
C CYS A 96 -13.24 -8.78 -7.11
N GLY A 97 -13.65 -7.75 -6.37
CA GLY A 97 -14.96 -7.65 -5.74
C GLY A 97 -15.14 -8.49 -4.47
N GLN A 98 -14.14 -9.26 -4.04
CA GLN A 98 -14.20 -10.02 -2.80
C GLN A 98 -14.40 -9.08 -1.61
N GLU A 99 -15.33 -9.41 -0.73
CA GLU A 99 -15.53 -8.68 0.52
C GLU A 99 -14.33 -8.90 1.46
N LEU A 100 -13.76 -7.79 1.94
CA LEU A 100 -12.60 -7.76 2.83
C LEU A 100 -13.01 -7.45 4.28
N GLY A 101 -14.20 -6.86 4.47
CA GLY A 101 -14.71 -6.44 5.76
C GLY A 101 -15.68 -5.27 5.63
N MET A 102 -15.75 -4.43 6.66
CA MET A 102 -16.71 -3.32 6.75
C MET A 102 -16.00 -1.99 6.97
N ILE A 103 -16.58 -0.91 6.42
CA ILE A 103 -16.15 0.47 6.71
C ILE A 103 -16.28 0.72 8.22
N GLY A 104 -15.27 1.34 8.81
CA GLY A 104 -15.24 1.72 10.21
C GLY A 104 -14.58 3.07 10.44
N GLU A 105 -13.99 3.22 11.62
CA GLU A 105 -13.35 4.45 12.11
C GLU A 105 -12.13 4.16 13.01
N SER A 106 -11.55 2.95 12.90
CA SER A 106 -10.37 2.55 13.69
C SER A 106 -9.13 3.38 13.35
N GLY A 107 -8.13 3.43 14.23
CA GLY A 107 -6.93 4.24 14.03
C GLY A 107 -7.21 5.74 14.10
N ASN A 108 -6.71 6.50 13.12
CA ASN A 108 -6.80 7.97 13.09
C ASN A 108 -7.91 8.48 12.15
N ALA A 109 -9.17 8.13 12.44
CA ALA A 109 -10.34 8.59 11.68
C ALA A 109 -11.25 9.47 12.54
N LEU A 110 -11.72 10.60 11.99
CA LEU A 110 -12.66 11.50 12.69
C LEU A 110 -14.11 11.02 12.66
N ASN A 111 -14.47 10.25 11.64
CA ASN A 111 -15.80 9.69 11.42
C ASN A 111 -15.70 8.44 10.53
N PRO A 112 -16.75 7.61 10.44
CA PRO A 112 -16.70 6.40 9.63
C PRO A 112 -16.47 6.66 8.14
N HIS A 113 -15.36 6.17 7.62
CA HIS A 113 -15.00 6.23 6.20
C HIS A 113 -13.94 5.16 5.87
N LEU A 114 -13.71 4.93 4.58
CA LEU A 114 -12.66 4.03 4.10
C LEU A 114 -11.48 4.88 3.61
N HIS A 115 -10.29 4.65 4.16
CA HIS A 115 -9.05 5.22 3.59
C HIS A 115 -8.50 4.25 2.55
N VAL A 116 -8.26 4.74 1.33
CA VAL A 116 -7.71 3.93 0.24
C VAL A 116 -6.47 4.58 -0.33
N GLU A 117 -5.38 3.83 -0.45
CA GLU A 117 -4.19 4.25 -1.17
C GLU A 117 -3.89 3.24 -2.28
N VAL A 118 -3.59 3.75 -3.48
CA VAL A 118 -3.12 2.94 -4.60
C VAL A 118 -1.72 3.39 -4.97
N ARG A 119 -0.77 2.47 -4.92
CA ARG A 119 0.64 2.76 -5.19
C ARG A 119 1.26 1.74 -6.11
N VAL A 120 2.27 2.16 -6.87
CA VAL A 120 3.14 1.28 -7.65
C VAL A 120 4.51 1.19 -6.99
N GLY A 121 5.11 0.01 -7.00
CA GLY A 121 6.45 -0.24 -6.49
C GLY A 121 7.00 -1.59 -6.92
N PRO A 122 8.18 -1.98 -6.42
CA PRO A 122 8.75 -3.32 -6.65
C PRO A 122 7.78 -4.42 -6.24
N SER A 123 7.70 -5.51 -7.01
CA SER A 123 6.90 -6.68 -6.66
C SER A 123 7.46 -7.45 -5.46
N GLY A 124 6.60 -8.18 -4.77
CA GLY A 124 6.97 -9.17 -3.76
C GLY A 124 7.21 -8.63 -2.36
N GLN A 125 6.92 -7.35 -2.11
CA GLN A 125 7.04 -6.77 -0.77
C GLN A 125 5.89 -7.20 0.12
N THR A 126 6.21 -7.50 1.38
CA THR A 126 5.22 -7.71 2.44
C THR A 126 5.32 -6.61 3.49
N PHE A 127 4.19 -6.31 4.12
CA PHE A 127 4.03 -5.33 5.19
C PHE A 127 3.25 -6.00 6.34
N PRO A 128 3.87 -6.92 7.11
CA PRO A 128 3.15 -7.74 8.08
C PRO A 128 2.38 -6.95 9.14
N SER A 129 2.87 -5.76 9.48
CA SER A 129 2.21 -4.69 10.22
C SER A 129 2.92 -3.38 9.87
N MET A 130 2.36 -2.24 10.27
CA MET A 130 3.04 -0.95 10.17
C MET A 130 2.52 0.04 11.21
N ALA A 131 3.44 0.75 11.86
CA ALA A 131 3.16 1.79 12.84
C ALA A 131 4.39 2.68 12.97
N HIS A 132 4.20 3.95 13.31
CA HIS A 132 5.34 4.86 13.51
C HIS A 132 5.16 5.88 14.64
N TYR A 133 3.93 6.35 14.85
CA TYR A 133 3.63 7.36 15.88
C TYR A 133 3.29 6.78 17.25
N ASP A 134 3.45 5.46 17.41
CA ASP A 134 3.15 4.74 18.63
C ASP A 134 4.48 4.32 19.30
N PRO A 135 4.69 4.62 20.59
CA PRO A 135 5.92 4.21 21.29
C PRO A 135 6.07 2.69 21.46
N SER A 136 5.00 1.92 21.26
CA SER A 136 5.02 0.46 21.22
C SER A 136 5.36 -0.11 19.83
N ALA A 137 5.49 0.73 18.81
CA ALA A 137 5.88 0.30 17.47
C ALA A 137 7.29 -0.29 17.52
N ASP A 138 7.43 -1.52 17.03
CA ASP A 138 8.74 -2.13 16.90
C ASP A 138 9.50 -1.62 15.67
N TYR A 139 10.74 -2.08 15.54
CA TYR A 139 11.61 -1.69 14.44
C TYR A 139 11.03 -2.06 13.06
N GLU A 140 10.41 -3.24 12.95
CA GLU A 140 9.87 -3.74 11.67
C GLU A 140 8.61 -2.94 11.28
N GLU A 141 7.74 -2.64 12.24
CA GLU A 141 6.56 -1.80 12.04
C GLU A 141 6.94 -0.38 11.59
N MET A 142 7.96 0.20 12.24
CA MET A 142 8.49 1.52 11.87
C MET A 142 9.14 1.50 10.48
N ALA A 143 9.94 0.47 10.18
CA ALA A 143 10.58 0.33 8.88
C ALA A 143 9.55 0.14 7.77
N ALA A 144 8.52 -0.69 7.99
CA ALA A 144 7.41 -0.90 7.07
C ALA A 144 6.63 0.41 6.80
N TYR A 145 6.31 1.18 7.85
CA TYR A 145 5.65 2.47 7.71
C TYR A 145 6.52 3.46 6.93
N CYS A 146 7.80 3.56 7.24
CA CYS A 146 8.72 4.46 6.56
C CYS A 146 8.95 4.04 5.10
N LEU A 147 9.06 2.74 4.83
CA LEU A 147 9.13 2.20 3.48
C LEU A 147 7.87 2.56 2.67
N TRP A 148 6.70 2.35 3.24
CA TRP A 148 5.44 2.67 2.57
C TRP A 148 5.24 4.17 2.39
N ARG A 149 5.34 4.97 3.46
CA ARG A 149 4.84 6.35 3.49
C ARG A 149 5.89 7.41 3.17
N VAL A 150 7.15 7.15 3.49
CA VAL A 150 8.23 8.17 3.51
C VAL A 150 9.26 7.92 2.40
N SER A 151 9.49 6.66 2.02
CA SER A 151 10.64 6.31 1.20
C SER A 151 10.59 6.83 -0.25
N GLY A 152 9.39 7.08 -0.78
CA GLY A 152 9.18 7.34 -2.19
C GLY A 152 9.30 6.10 -3.10
N VAL A 153 9.66 4.93 -2.57
CA VAL A 153 9.77 3.65 -3.32
C VAL A 153 8.41 3.17 -3.81
N TYR A 154 7.38 3.31 -2.97
CA TYR A 154 5.99 3.04 -3.32
C TYR A 154 5.31 4.35 -3.66
N GLN A 155 5.15 4.61 -4.95
CA GLN A 155 4.68 5.89 -5.49
C GLN A 155 3.17 5.85 -5.67
N THR A 156 2.49 6.88 -5.19
CA THR A 156 1.06 7.05 -5.44
C THR A 156 0.81 7.25 -6.93
N ILE A 157 -0.23 6.61 -7.44
CA ILE A 157 -0.73 6.81 -8.80
C ILE A 157 -2.11 7.45 -8.77
N ASP A 158 -2.52 8.07 -9.87
CA ASP A 158 -3.92 8.41 -10.08
C ASP A 158 -4.74 7.11 -10.24
N PRO A 159 -5.74 6.82 -9.38
CA PRO A 159 -6.57 5.64 -9.52
C PRO A 159 -7.31 5.57 -10.86
N GLY A 160 -7.54 6.69 -11.54
CA GLY A 160 -8.09 6.73 -12.90
C GLY A 160 -7.27 5.93 -13.92
N CYS A 161 -5.97 5.76 -13.69
CA CYS A 161 -5.10 4.93 -14.54
C CYS A 161 -5.51 3.44 -14.52
N LEU A 162 -6.27 2.97 -13.53
CA LEU A 162 -6.82 1.60 -13.51
C LEU A 162 -7.93 1.38 -14.55
N TRP A 163 -8.53 2.45 -15.07
CA TRP A 163 -9.64 2.41 -16.03
C TRP A 163 -9.36 3.23 -17.29
N GLY A 164 -8.09 3.54 -17.58
CA GLY A 164 -7.67 4.27 -18.78
C GLY A 164 -8.07 5.75 -18.79
N SER A 165 -8.36 6.34 -17.62
CA SER A 165 -8.71 7.76 -17.47
C SER A 165 -7.63 8.55 -16.70
N CYS A 166 -6.37 8.13 -16.84
CA CYS A 166 -5.22 8.69 -16.15
C CYS A 166 -5.07 10.20 -16.45
N VAL A 167 -4.98 11.02 -15.41
CA VAL A 167 -4.57 12.42 -15.53
C VAL A 167 -3.09 12.51 -15.20
N ILE A 168 -2.26 12.63 -16.23
CA ILE A 168 -0.82 12.83 -16.08
C ILE A 168 -0.58 14.31 -15.73
N PRO A 169 0.11 14.64 -14.62
CA PRO A 169 0.47 16.00 -14.27
C PRO A 169 1.51 16.61 -15.22
#